data_AF-A0A6B1IEV0-F1
#
_entry.id   AF-A0A6B1IEV0-F1
#
_cell.length_a   1.000
_cell.length_b   1.000
_cell.length_c   1.000
_cell.angle_alpha   90.00
_cell.angle_beta   90.00
_cell.angle_gamma   90.00
#
_symmetry.space_group_name_H-M   'P 1'
#
loop_
_entity.id
_entity.type
_entity.pdbx_description
1 polymer ?
#
loop_
_entity_poly.entity_id
_entity_poly.type
_entity_poly.pdbx_seq_one_letter_code
_entity_poly.pdbx_strand_id
1 'polypeptide(L)'
;MVVCLLAELLRDLGYSDIRADHTSAYPDPEKRNGRVPDVTADSPFGRDPVVEIDTGTNTTTRDQRQLSDLSTGLDPNESLIQVNGDDPLFDGW
;
A
#
# COMPACT_ATOMS: atom_id res chain seq x y z
N MET A 1 4.36 11.12 -6.55
CA MET A 1 4.81 11.94 -5.41
C MET A 1 4.29 11.36 -4.09
N VAL A 2 2.98 11.07 -3.99
CA VAL A 2 2.33 10.50 -2.81
C VAL A 2 2.98 9.22 -2.27
N VAL A 3 3.29 8.25 -3.13
CA VAL A 3 3.93 6.97 -2.74
C VAL A 3 5.25 7.17 -2.00
N CYS A 4 6.13 8.06 -2.49
CA CYS A 4 7.43 8.32 -1.85
C CYS A 4 7.27 9.01 -0.49
N LEU A 5 6.34 9.96 -0.38
CA LEU A 5 6.06 10.67 0.87
C LEU A 5 5.50 9.72 1.93
N LEU A 6 4.62 8.80 1.54
CA LEU A 6 4.11 7.77 2.45
C LEU A 6 5.24 6.85 2.94
N ALA A 7 6.15 6.45 2.05
CA ALA A 7 7.29 5.64 2.43
C ALA A 7 8.23 6.38 3.42
N GLU A 8 8.44 7.69 3.23
CA GLU A 8 9.18 8.53 4.16
C GLU A 8 8.47 8.64 5.52
N LEU A 9 7.15 8.88 5.53
CA LEU A 9 6.35 8.93 6.75
C LEU A 9 6.43 7.62 7.54
N LEU A 10 6.27 6.46 6.88
CA LEU A 10 6.39 5.16 7.54
C LEU A 10 7.77 4.99 8.17
N ARG A 11 8.84 5.44 7.50
CA ARG A 11 10.20 5.41 8.04
C ARG A 11 10.31 6.26 9.31
N ASP A 12 9.78 7.48 9.27
CA ASP A 12 9.83 8.41 10.41
C ASP A 12 9.01 7.91 11.61
N LEU A 13 7.95 7.15 11.34
CA LEU A 13 7.12 6.48 12.36
C LEU A 13 7.76 5.18 12.90
N GLY A 14 8.91 4.75 12.36
CA GLY A 14 9.67 3.60 12.84
C GLY A 14 9.31 2.26 12.19
N TYR A 15 8.59 2.26 11.07
CA TYR A 15 8.39 1.06 10.26
C TYR A 15 9.70 0.64 9.57
N SER A 16 9.85 -0.67 9.35
CA SER A 16 11.04 -1.26 8.69
C SER A 16 10.68 -1.95 7.39
N ASP A 17 11.69 -2.38 6.60
CA ASP A 17 11.52 -3.07 5.31
C ASP A 17 10.48 -2.42 4.38
N ILE A 18 10.54 -1.09 4.29
CA ILE A 18 9.61 -0.29 3.48
C ILE A 18 9.93 -0.51 2.00
N ARG A 19 8.97 -1.06 1.26
CA ARG A 19 9.04 -1.31 -0.17
C ARG A 19 7.96 -0.49 -0.84
N ALA A 20 8.33 0.24 -1.89
CA ALA A 20 7.39 1.05 -2.64
C ALA A 20 7.62 0.83 -4.14
N ASP A 21 6.54 0.60 -4.88
CA ASP A 21 6.55 0.16 -6.29
C ASP A 21 7.29 1.16 -7.22
N HIS A 22 7.39 2.44 -6.82
CA HIS A 22 8.14 3.45 -7.56
C HIS A 22 9.65 3.57 -7.22
N THR A 23 10.17 2.81 -6.25
CA THR A 23 11.55 3.03 -5.73
C THR A 23 12.39 1.77 -5.49
N SER A 24 11.83 0.57 -5.54
CA SER A 24 12.64 -0.65 -5.38
C SER A 24 11.97 -1.84 -6.04
N ALA A 25 12.77 -2.67 -6.70
CA ALA A 25 12.39 -3.96 -7.24
C ALA A 25 11.53 -4.72 -6.22
N TYR A 26 10.23 -4.86 -6.50
CA TYR A 26 9.36 -5.84 -5.87
C TYR A 26 9.56 -7.17 -6.60
N PRO A 27 10.28 -8.16 -6.04
CA PRO A 27 10.45 -9.44 -6.67
C PRO A 27 9.78 -10.48 -5.77
N ASP A 28 8.45 -10.44 -5.67
CA ASP A 28 7.72 -11.64 -5.26
C ASP A 28 6.26 -11.61 -5.76
N PRO A 29 6.01 -12.01 -7.02
CA PRO A 29 4.66 -12.12 -7.58
C PRO A 29 3.89 -13.34 -7.06
N GLU A 30 4.41 -14.12 -6.10
CA GLU A 30 3.70 -15.29 -5.57
C GLU A 30 2.76 -14.96 -4.39
N LYS A 31 2.92 -13.78 -3.77
CA LYS A 31 2.03 -13.30 -2.71
C LYS A 31 0.84 -12.52 -3.29
N ARG A 32 -0.21 -12.34 -2.48
CA ARG A 32 -1.33 -11.43 -2.79
C ARG A 32 -2.00 -11.71 -4.13
N ASN A 33 -2.14 -12.99 -4.49
CA ASN A 33 -2.69 -13.43 -5.77
C ASN A 33 -1.96 -12.81 -6.99
N GLY A 34 -0.67 -12.51 -6.87
CA GLY A 34 0.14 -11.91 -7.93
C GLY A 34 -0.08 -10.41 -8.12
N ARG A 35 -0.64 -9.74 -7.12
CA ARG A 35 -0.76 -8.27 -7.10
C ARG A 35 0.39 -7.62 -6.34
N VAL A 36 0.89 -6.54 -6.91
CA VAL A 36 1.90 -5.68 -6.30
C VAL A 36 1.16 -4.45 -5.76
N PRO A 37 1.15 -4.23 -4.43
CA PRO A 37 0.64 -3.01 -3.83
C PRO A 37 1.62 -1.85 -4.02
N ASP A 38 1.16 -0.60 -3.85
CA ASP A 38 2.02 0.57 -3.96
C ASP A 38 3.08 0.64 -2.87
N VAL A 39 2.73 0.28 -1.62
CA VAL A 39 3.64 0.28 -0.47
C VAL A 39 3.40 -0.93 0.43
N THR A 40 4.48 -1.54 0.93
CA THR A 40 4.45 -2.42 2.11
C THR A 40 5.50 -2.01 3.11
N ALA A 41 5.28 -2.31 4.39
CA ALA A 41 6.30 -2.16 5.42
C ALA A 41 6.06 -3.16 6.55
N ASP A 42 7.11 -3.46 7.32
CA ASP A 42 7.02 -4.21 8.56
C ASP A 42 6.62 -3.27 9.69
N SER A 43 5.56 -3.64 10.41
CA SER A 43 4.96 -2.82 11.45
C SER A 43 5.54 -3.13 12.84
N PRO A 44 6.09 -2.14 13.57
CA PRO A 44 6.46 -2.35 14.97
C PRO A 44 5.23 -2.35 15.90
N PHE A 45 4.03 -2.06 15.38
CA PHE A 45 2.82 -1.81 16.16
C PHE A 45 1.72 -2.87 15.95
N GLY A 46 2.01 -3.94 15.22
CA GLY A 46 1.05 -5.02 14.99
C GLY A 46 1.13 -5.54 13.57
N ARG A 47 0.06 -5.32 12.80
CA ARG A 47 -0.03 -5.85 11.44
C ARG A 47 0.74 -5.01 10.44
N ASP A 48 1.36 -5.68 9.48
CA ASP A 48 2.14 -5.08 8.40
C ASP A 48 1.21 -4.38 7.41
N PRO A 49 1.38 -3.07 7.15
CA PRO A 49 0.56 -2.36 6.19
C PRO A 49 0.86 -2.82 4.76
N VAL A 50 -0.21 -3.03 4.01
CA VAL A 50 -0.22 -3.20 2.55
C VAL A 50 -1.07 -2.06 2.01
N VAL A 51 -0.45 -1.10 1.32
CA VAL A 51 -1.12 0.14 0.91
C VAL A 51 -1.31 0.18 -0.60
N GLU A 52 -2.52 0.50 -1.01
CA GLU A 52 -2.89 0.79 -2.39
C GLU A 52 -3.45 2.21 -2.46
N ILE A 53 -2.93 3.03 -3.38
CA ILE A 53 -3.27 4.43 -3.56
C ILE A 53 -4.09 4.62 -4.84
N ASP A 54 -5.38 4.83 -4.67
CA ASP A 54 -6.30 5.16 -5.75
C ASP A 54 -6.36 6.68 -5.93
N THR A 55 -5.56 7.23 -6.84
CA THR A 55 -5.53 8.67 -7.14
C THR A 55 -6.72 9.15 -8.00
N GLY A 56 -7.64 8.26 -8.37
CA GLY A 56 -8.83 8.60 -9.12
C GLY A 56 -9.93 9.23 -8.24
N THR A 57 -10.75 10.08 -8.84
CA THR A 57 -12.00 10.58 -8.19
C THR A 57 -13.07 9.49 -8.05
N ASN A 58 -12.90 8.35 -8.73
CA ASN A 58 -13.76 7.19 -8.59
C ASN A 58 -12.91 5.92 -8.72
N THR A 59 -13.13 4.96 -7.83
CA THR A 59 -12.53 3.63 -7.94
C THR A 59 -13.09 2.91 -9.16
N THR A 60 -12.21 2.56 -10.10
CA THR A 60 -12.62 1.84 -11.31
C THR A 60 -12.86 0.36 -11.02
N THR A 61 -13.52 -0.35 -11.94
CA THR A 61 -13.66 -1.81 -11.85
C THR A 61 -12.32 -2.53 -11.81
N ARG A 62 -11.26 -1.93 -12.40
CA ARG A 62 -9.91 -2.48 -12.34
C ARG A 62 -9.37 -2.39 -10.91
N ASP A 63 -9.51 -1.23 -10.27
CA ASP A 63 -8.99 -0.97 -8.93
C ASP A 63 -9.75 -1.80 -7.89
N GLN A 64 -11.07 -1.97 -8.06
CA GLN A 64 -11.87 -2.89 -7.24
C GLN A 64 -11.37 -4.34 -7.31
N ARG A 65 -10.98 -4.81 -8.50
CA ARG A 65 -10.40 -6.16 -8.64
C ARG A 65 -9.05 -6.24 -7.96
N GLN A 66 -8.21 -5.23 -8.10
CA GLN A 66 -6.92 -5.15 -7.43
C GLN A 66 -7.07 -5.21 -5.91
N LEU A 67 -7.95 -4.38 -5.34
CA LEU A 67 -8.27 -4.39 -3.90
C LEU A 67 -8.80 -5.75 -3.44
N SER A 68 -9.67 -6.38 -4.23
CA SER A 68 -10.21 -7.71 -3.90
C SER A 68 -9.13 -8.78 -3.93
N ASP A 69 -8.26 -8.76 -4.94
CA ASP A 69 -7.16 -9.72 -5.09
C ASP A 69 -6.14 -9.53 -3.96
N LEU A 70 -5.80 -8.28 -3.61
CA LEU A 70 -4.93 -7.94 -2.47
C LEU A 70 -5.54 -8.43 -1.17
N SER A 71 -6.80 -8.07 -0.88
CA SER A 71 -7.49 -8.41 0.37
C SER A 71 -7.60 -9.91 0.61
N THR A 72 -7.76 -10.71 -0.44
CA THR A 72 -7.92 -12.16 -0.33
C THR A 72 -6.58 -12.90 -0.25
N GLY A 73 -5.49 -12.28 -0.69
CA GLY A 73 -4.15 -12.85 -0.67
C GLY A 73 -3.22 -12.29 0.41
N LEU A 74 -3.77 -11.58 1.41
CA LEU A 74 -3.01 -11.11 2.57
C LEU A 74 -2.60 -12.26 3.49
N ASP A 75 -1.39 -12.17 4.04
CA ASP A 75 -0.98 -12.99 5.16
C ASP A 75 -1.79 -12.60 6.42
N PRO A 76 -1.98 -13.49 7.42
CA PRO A 76 -2.76 -13.18 8.63
C PRO A 76 -2.25 -11.99 9.46
N ASN A 77 -0.97 -11.66 9.29
CA ASN A 77 -0.30 -10.55 9.96
C ASN A 77 -0.31 -9.26 9.14
N GLU A 78 -0.95 -9.23 7.98
CA GLU A 78 -1.00 -8.05 7.12
C GLU A 78 -2.37 -7.35 7.20
N SER A 79 -2.41 -6.08 6.80
CA SER A 79 -3.64 -5.30 6.70
C SER A 79 -3.63 -4.43 5.45
N LEU A 80 -4.65 -4.59 4.59
CA LEU A 80 -4.86 -3.73 3.43
C LEU A 80 -5.37 -2.35 3.87
N ILE A 81 -4.72 -1.31 3.37
CA ILE A 81 -5.09 0.09 3.55
C ILE A 81 -5.30 0.67 2.15
N GLN A 82 -6.53 1.09 1.87
CA GLN A 82 -6.83 1.86 0.66
C GLN A 82 -6.71 3.34 1.00
N VAL A 83 -5.89 4.04 0.24
CA VAL A 83 -5.78 5.50 0.29
C VAL A 83 -6.43 6.04 -0.98
N ASN A 84 -7.46 6.85 -0.84
CA ASN A 84 -8.07 7.54 -1.98
C ASN A 84 -7.37 8.87 -2.22
N GLY A 85 -7.35 9.35 -3.46
CA GLY A 85 -6.75 10.64 -3.84
C GLY A 85 -7.41 11.84 -3.17
N ASP A 86 -8.65 11.66 -2.73
CA ASP A 86 -9.43 12.65 -1.97
C ASP A 86 -9.26 12.49 -0.44
N ASP A 87 -8.35 11.62 0.03
CA ASP A 87 -8.14 11.42 1.46
C ASP A 87 -7.51 12.67 2.12
N PRO A 88 -8.12 13.23 3.18
CA PRO A 88 -7.60 14.40 3.90
C PRO A 88 -6.17 14.25 4.43
N LEU A 89 -5.66 13.02 4.55
CA LEU A 89 -4.24 12.79 4.84
C LEU A 89 -3.30 13.48 3.84
N PHE A 90 -3.78 13.77 2.63
CA PHE A 90 -3.04 14.42 1.55
C PHE A 90 -3.61 15.77 1.12
N ASP A 91 -4.77 16.17 1.66
CA ASP A 91 -5.44 17.44 1.37
C ASP A 91 -4.83 18.57 2.19
N GLY A 92 -3.62 19.00 1.81
CA GLY A 92 -2.89 20.07 2.51
C GLY A 92 -1.37 20.05 2.39
N TRP A 93 -0.80 19.16 1.56
CA TRP A 93 0.63 19.00 1.36
C TRP A 93 1.08 19.48 -0.02
#